data_AF-A0A953WKQ4-F1
#
_entry.id   AF-A0A953WKQ4-F1
#
_cell.length_a   1.000
_cell.length_b   1.000
_cell.length_c   1.000
_cell.angle_alpha   90.00
_cell.angle_beta   90.00
_cell.angle_gamma   90.00
#
_symmetry.space_group_name_H-M   'P 1'
#
loop_
_entity.id
_entity.type
_entity.pdbx_description
1 polymer ?
#
loop_
_entity_poly.entity_id
_entity_poly.type
_entity_poly.pdbx_seq_one_letter_code
_entity_poly.pdbx_strand_id
1 'polypeptide(L)'
;EEPGMDKPMQDAAVDLIRSGGQKSIALLKFARLAYGAAGGFGAEIPMEDAAAVLKEVYDWAKAELDWRLPSGMAPKEKVKTLLILGHAAADCVPRGGSVVISAEGPHYTVEASGPRTILQEDLVRALEGDTFELKPKFAPAYVAGLLTREAGGSISVVLDNDKVIMRVNFAN
;
A
#
# COMPACT_ATOMS: atom_id res chain seq x y z
N GLU A 1 -39.79 -12.53 -28.90
CA GLU A 1 -38.31 -12.63 -28.93
C GLU A 1 -37.79 -11.83 -27.74
N GLU A 2 -37.08 -12.46 -26.83
CA GLU A 2 -36.31 -11.70 -25.83
C GLU A 2 -35.29 -10.85 -26.60
N PRO A 3 -35.13 -9.56 -26.28
CA PRO A 3 -34.10 -8.75 -26.92
C PRO A 3 -32.74 -9.33 -26.51
N GLY A 4 -32.18 -10.17 -27.39
CA GLY A 4 -30.84 -10.72 -27.22
C GLY A 4 -29.86 -9.56 -27.12
N MET A 5 -29.06 -9.57 -26.06
CA MET A 5 -28.07 -8.55 -25.75
C MET A 5 -27.24 -8.16 -26.98
N ASP A 6 -27.30 -6.89 -27.41
CA ASP A 6 -26.57 -6.40 -28.59
C ASP A 6 -25.07 -6.67 -28.46
N LYS A 7 -24.40 -7.02 -29.56
CA LYS A 7 -22.97 -7.39 -29.58
C LYS A 7 -22.02 -6.41 -28.84
N PRO A 8 -22.16 -5.08 -28.99
CA PRO A 8 -21.36 -4.13 -28.21
C PRO A 8 -21.59 -4.22 -26.70
N MET A 9 -22.80 -4.56 -26.25
CA MET A 9 -23.13 -4.78 -24.84
C MET A 9 -22.51 -6.08 -24.32
N GLN A 10 -22.44 -7.13 -25.17
CA GLN A 10 -21.71 -8.36 -24.85
C GLN A 10 -20.20 -8.10 -24.68
N ASP A 11 -19.61 -7.36 -25.61
CA ASP A 11 -18.18 -7.05 -25.58
C ASP A 11 -17.81 -6.22 -24.33
N ALA A 12 -18.61 -5.18 -24.02
CA ALA A 12 -18.42 -4.38 -22.81
C ALA A 12 -18.55 -5.20 -21.51
N ALA A 13 -19.46 -6.18 -21.47
CA ALA A 13 -19.60 -7.06 -20.32
C ALA A 13 -18.38 -7.97 -20.14
N VAL A 14 -17.84 -8.52 -21.24
CA VAL A 14 -16.61 -9.34 -21.22
C VAL A 14 -15.40 -8.51 -20.75
N ASP A 15 -15.29 -7.26 -21.20
CA ASP A 15 -14.22 -6.35 -20.77
C ASP A 15 -14.32 -5.98 -19.29
N LEU A 16 -15.54 -5.80 -18.78
CA LEU A 16 -15.78 -5.60 -17.35
C LEU A 16 -15.35 -6.81 -16.52
N ILE A 17 -15.66 -8.03 -16.98
CA ILE A 17 -15.22 -9.27 -16.32
C ILE A 17 -13.69 -9.36 -16.32
N ARG A 18 -13.06 -9.08 -17.47
CA ARG A 18 -11.60 -9.13 -17.62
C ARG A 18 -10.91 -8.15 -16.68
N SER A 19 -11.35 -6.89 -16.68
CA SER A 19 -10.78 -5.83 -15.83
C SER A 19 -11.00 -6.12 -14.34
N GLY A 20 -12.20 -6.55 -13.95
CA GLY A 20 -12.48 -6.97 -12.56
C GLY A 20 -11.60 -8.14 -12.11
N GLY A 21 -11.37 -9.11 -13.00
CA GLY A 21 -10.49 -10.25 -12.76
C GLY A 21 -9.03 -9.83 -12.56
N GLN A 22 -8.50 -8.97 -13.42
CA GLN A 22 -7.13 -8.44 -13.30
C GLN A 22 -6.94 -7.66 -12.00
N LYS A 23 -7.89 -6.78 -11.64
CA LYS A 23 -7.87 -6.06 -10.37
C LYS A 23 -7.85 -7.00 -9.16
N SER A 24 -8.69 -8.03 -9.19
CA SER A 24 -8.77 -9.02 -8.11
C SER A 24 -7.47 -9.81 -7.96
N ILE A 25 -6.84 -10.19 -9.08
CA ILE A 25 -5.53 -10.86 -9.08
C ILE A 25 -4.46 -9.96 -8.45
N ALA A 26 -4.39 -8.69 -8.83
CA ALA A 26 -3.44 -7.73 -8.27
C ALA A 26 -3.61 -7.61 -6.75
N LEU A 27 -4.85 -7.44 -6.27
CA LEU A 27 -5.17 -7.36 -4.85
C LEU A 27 -4.85 -8.65 -4.08
N LEU A 28 -5.06 -9.82 -4.68
CA LEU A 28 -4.73 -11.11 -4.06
C LEU A 28 -3.22 -11.33 -3.96
N LYS A 29 -2.45 -10.97 -5.01
CA LYS A 29 -0.97 -11.00 -4.98
C LYS A 29 -0.44 -10.06 -3.89
N PHE A 30 -0.95 -8.83 -3.85
CA PHE A 30 -0.62 -7.87 -2.80
C PHE A 30 -0.94 -8.42 -1.42
N ALA A 31 -2.17 -8.90 -1.18
CA ALA A 31 -2.59 -9.42 0.10
C ALA A 31 -1.76 -10.62 0.55
N ARG A 32 -1.38 -11.52 -0.38
CA ARG A 32 -0.50 -12.65 -0.11
C ARG A 32 0.87 -12.20 0.39
N LEU A 33 1.44 -11.14 -0.19
CA LEU A 33 2.77 -10.65 0.21
C LEU A 33 2.72 -9.77 1.46
N ALA A 34 1.78 -8.82 1.52
CA ALA A 34 1.63 -7.85 2.60
C ALA A 34 1.11 -8.49 3.91
N TYR A 35 0.13 -9.40 3.81
CA TYR A 35 -0.55 -9.97 4.98
C TYR A 35 -0.27 -11.46 5.18
N GLY A 36 0.12 -12.19 4.13
CA GLY A 36 0.36 -13.63 4.20
C GLY A 36 1.63 -14.01 4.98
N ALA A 37 1.76 -15.31 5.27
CA ALA A 37 2.96 -15.85 5.90
C ALA A 37 4.12 -15.94 4.89
N ALA A 38 5.11 -15.05 5.03
CA ALA A 38 6.30 -15.02 4.19
C ALA A 38 7.50 -15.68 4.90
N GLY A 39 7.33 -16.93 5.35
CA GLY A 39 8.40 -17.69 6.02
C GLY A 39 8.55 -17.43 7.53
N GLY A 40 9.46 -18.19 8.14
CA GLY A 40 9.75 -18.20 9.58
C GLY A 40 10.53 -16.97 10.08
N PHE A 41 11.09 -17.05 11.29
CA PHE A 41 11.94 -16.00 11.85
C PHE A 41 13.16 -15.74 10.95
N GLY A 42 13.49 -14.46 10.70
CA GLY A 42 14.62 -14.07 9.86
C GLY A 42 14.42 -14.26 8.35
N ALA A 43 13.19 -14.50 7.89
CA ALA A 43 12.92 -14.60 6.46
C ALA A 43 13.01 -13.24 5.76
N GLU A 44 13.62 -13.25 4.58
CA GLU A 44 13.78 -12.09 3.72
C GLU A 44 12.91 -12.19 2.47
N ILE A 45 12.54 -11.03 1.93
CA ILE A 45 11.73 -10.90 0.73
C ILE A 45 12.47 -9.95 -0.24
N PRO A 46 12.50 -10.27 -1.54
CA PRO A 46 13.02 -9.35 -2.55
C PRO A 46 12.22 -8.05 -2.61
N MET A 47 12.89 -6.90 -2.58
CA MET A 47 12.24 -5.58 -2.69
C MET A 47 11.61 -5.37 -4.07
N GLU A 48 12.15 -6.00 -5.11
CA GLU A 48 11.60 -6.01 -6.46
C GLU A 48 10.22 -6.70 -6.53
N ASP A 49 9.98 -7.76 -5.75
CA ASP A 49 8.69 -8.42 -5.67
C ASP A 49 7.65 -7.48 -5.04
N ALA A 50 8.05 -6.76 -3.99
CA ALA A 50 7.22 -5.76 -3.35
C ALA A 50 6.86 -4.60 -4.29
N ALA A 51 7.85 -4.09 -5.02
CA ALA A 51 7.65 -3.05 -6.03
C ALA A 51 6.68 -3.52 -7.12
N ALA A 52 6.86 -4.74 -7.63
CA ALA A 52 6.02 -5.31 -8.68
C ALA A 52 4.57 -5.46 -8.24
N VAL A 53 4.30 -6.07 -7.08
CA VAL A 53 2.92 -6.26 -6.61
C VAL A 53 2.24 -4.94 -6.27
N LEU A 54 2.96 -3.97 -5.70
CA LEU A 54 2.38 -2.67 -5.38
C LEU A 54 2.08 -1.89 -6.66
N LYS A 55 2.94 -1.96 -7.68
CA LYS A 55 2.69 -1.37 -8.99
C LYS A 55 1.43 -1.93 -9.64
N GLU A 56 1.24 -3.26 -9.61
CA GLU A 56 0.00 -3.89 -10.12
C GLU A 56 -1.26 -3.38 -9.40
N VAL A 57 -1.17 -3.05 -8.10
CA VAL A 57 -2.29 -2.42 -7.37
C VAL A 57 -2.52 -0.98 -7.83
N TYR A 58 -1.45 -0.24 -8.09
CA TYR A 58 -1.51 1.14 -8.55
C TYR A 58 -2.03 1.31 -9.97
N ASP A 59 -1.96 0.27 -10.83
CA ASP A 59 -2.66 0.25 -12.13
C ASP A 59 -4.19 0.45 -11.99
N TRP A 60 -4.73 0.23 -10.79
CA TRP A 60 -6.15 0.43 -10.44
C TRP A 60 -6.39 1.60 -9.48
N ALA A 61 -5.34 2.34 -9.13
CA ALA A 61 -5.41 3.53 -8.29
C ALA A 61 -5.47 4.79 -9.15
N LYS A 62 -5.93 5.91 -8.56
CA LYS A 62 -5.88 7.23 -9.21
C LYS A 62 -4.52 7.89 -9.11
N ALA A 63 -3.69 7.43 -8.18
CA ALA A 63 -2.35 7.94 -7.96
C ALA A 63 -1.35 7.09 -8.74
N GLU A 64 -0.23 7.68 -9.13
CA GLU A 64 0.91 6.98 -9.71
C GLU A 64 1.94 6.61 -8.63
N LEU A 65 2.55 5.41 -8.75
CA LEU A 65 3.59 4.96 -7.85
C LEU A 65 4.99 5.26 -8.43
N ASP A 66 5.81 5.93 -7.65
CA ASP A 66 7.24 6.12 -7.90
C ASP A 66 8.05 5.37 -6.82
N TRP A 67 8.60 4.21 -7.21
CA TRP A 67 9.38 3.35 -6.33
C TRP A 67 10.88 3.62 -6.52
N ARG A 68 11.51 4.21 -5.50
CA ARG A 68 12.93 4.63 -5.52
C ARG A 68 13.80 3.86 -4.54
N LEU A 69 13.34 2.70 -4.06
CA LEU A 69 14.13 1.84 -3.19
C LEU A 69 15.06 0.94 -4.01
N PRO A 70 16.29 0.66 -3.54
CA PRO A 70 17.19 -0.27 -4.20
C PRO A 70 16.62 -1.68 -4.20
N SER A 71 16.96 -2.46 -5.22
CA SER A 71 16.71 -3.91 -5.27
C SER A 71 17.51 -4.66 -4.20
N GLY A 72 17.06 -5.85 -3.84
CA GLY A 72 17.75 -6.71 -2.90
C GLY A 72 16.82 -7.32 -1.85
N MET A 73 17.40 -8.17 -1.01
CA MET A 73 16.68 -8.84 0.07
C MET A 73 16.50 -7.89 1.26
N ALA A 74 15.31 -7.92 1.85
CA ALA A 74 14.99 -7.18 3.07
C ALA A 74 14.18 -8.06 4.03
N PRO A 75 14.31 -7.84 5.36
CA PRO A 75 13.49 -8.53 6.34
C PRO A 75 11.99 -8.40 6.02
N LYS A 76 11.23 -9.49 6.19
CA LYS A 76 9.81 -9.53 5.81
C LYS A 76 8.98 -8.44 6.51
N GLU A 77 9.29 -8.09 7.75
CA GLU A 77 8.61 -7.06 8.54
C GLU A 77 8.72 -5.69 7.84
N LYS A 78 9.91 -5.39 7.33
CA LYS A 78 10.21 -4.17 6.58
C LYS A 78 9.43 -4.13 5.27
N VAL A 79 9.50 -5.20 4.48
CA VAL A 79 8.80 -5.27 3.19
C VAL A 79 7.29 -5.14 3.35
N LYS A 80 6.71 -5.85 4.32
CA LYS A 80 5.27 -5.78 4.63
C LYS A 80 4.84 -4.40 5.08
N THR A 81 5.61 -3.76 5.96
CA THR A 81 5.34 -2.39 6.41
C THR A 81 5.28 -1.44 5.22
N LEU A 82 6.27 -1.48 4.33
CA LEU A 82 6.33 -0.60 3.16
C LEU A 82 5.18 -0.83 2.18
N LEU A 83 4.78 -2.10 1.95
CA LEU A 83 3.62 -2.44 1.13
C LEU A 83 2.33 -1.84 1.71
N ILE A 84 2.12 -1.98 3.03
CA ILE A 84 0.92 -1.48 3.69
C ILE A 84 0.87 0.05 3.65
N LEU A 85 1.99 0.72 3.96
CA LEU A 85 2.06 2.18 3.93
C LEU A 85 1.92 2.72 2.51
N GLY A 86 2.57 2.08 1.54
CA GLY A 86 2.43 2.42 0.12
C GLY A 86 0.99 2.27 -0.36
N HIS A 87 0.25 1.27 0.10
CA HIS A 87 -1.17 1.14 -0.20
C HIS A 87 -2.03 2.21 0.49
N ALA A 88 -1.79 2.48 1.78
CA ALA A 88 -2.50 3.50 2.55
C ALA A 88 -2.24 4.94 2.04
N ALA A 89 -1.08 5.20 1.46
CA ALA A 89 -0.72 6.48 0.88
C ALA A 89 -1.61 6.87 -0.32
N ALA A 90 -2.08 5.90 -1.11
CA ALA A 90 -3.02 6.18 -2.21
C ALA A 90 -4.36 6.74 -1.71
N ASP A 91 -4.81 6.31 -0.52
CA ASP A 91 -6.03 6.82 0.10
C ASP A 91 -5.89 8.27 0.61
N CYS A 92 -4.65 8.74 0.79
CA CYS A 92 -4.37 10.12 1.19
C CYS A 92 -4.57 11.11 0.04
N VAL A 93 -4.64 10.64 -1.22
CA VAL A 93 -4.80 11.44 -2.44
C VAL A 93 -6.06 11.03 -3.23
N PRO A 94 -7.28 11.27 -2.72
CA PRO A 94 -8.52 10.75 -3.29
C PRO A 94 -8.85 11.30 -4.70
N ARG A 95 -8.20 12.39 -5.11
CA ARG A 95 -8.30 13.00 -6.43
C ARG A 95 -7.17 12.59 -7.39
N GLY A 96 -6.37 11.60 -7.01
CA GLY A 96 -5.15 11.23 -7.74
C GLY A 96 -3.96 12.10 -7.37
N GLY A 97 -2.82 11.86 -8.01
CA GLY A 97 -1.54 12.45 -7.67
C GLY A 97 -0.41 11.44 -7.79
N SER A 98 0.61 11.57 -6.94
CA SER A 98 1.73 10.64 -6.88
C SER A 98 1.98 10.14 -5.46
N VAL A 99 2.46 8.91 -5.38
CA VAL A 99 3.04 8.33 -4.16
C VAL A 99 4.48 7.96 -4.45
N VAL A 100 5.41 8.53 -3.70
CA VAL A 100 6.85 8.27 -3.81
C VAL A 100 7.30 7.44 -2.61
N ILE A 101 7.97 6.33 -2.86
CA ILE A 101 8.60 5.51 -1.81
C ILE A 101 10.11 5.59 -1.98
N SER A 102 10.81 6.14 -0.99
CA SER A 102 12.26 6.37 -1.04
C SER A 102 12.94 6.02 0.28
N ALA A 103 14.27 5.93 0.24
CA ALA A 103 15.08 5.73 1.44
C ALA A 103 16.29 6.66 1.43
N GLU A 104 16.64 7.15 2.62
CA GLU A 104 17.86 7.91 2.89
C GLU A 104 18.56 7.27 4.10
N GLY A 105 19.61 6.49 3.84
CA GLY A 105 20.26 5.68 4.86
C GLY A 105 19.28 4.67 5.49
N PRO A 106 19.09 4.66 6.82
CA PRO A 106 18.16 3.75 7.50
C PRO A 106 16.70 4.23 7.47
N HIS A 107 16.43 5.42 6.94
CA HIS A 107 15.12 6.07 7.01
C HIS A 107 14.35 5.83 5.70
N TYR A 108 13.16 5.25 5.80
CA TYR A 108 12.25 5.07 4.66
C TYR A 108 11.16 6.13 4.70
N THR A 109 10.78 6.66 3.54
CA THR A 109 9.72 7.66 3.41
C THR A 109 8.71 7.22 2.37
N VAL A 110 7.43 7.30 2.72
CA VAL A 110 6.30 7.22 1.79
C VAL A 110 5.63 8.58 1.76
N GLU A 111 5.71 9.25 0.62
CA GLU A 111 5.16 10.60 0.42
C GLU A 111 4.00 10.54 -0.57
N ALA A 112 2.82 11.02 -0.17
CA ALA A 112 1.66 11.18 -1.05
C ALA A 112 1.39 12.67 -1.31
N SER A 113 1.27 13.03 -2.58
CA SER A 113 1.02 14.42 -3.01
C SER A 113 0.06 14.45 -4.20
N GLY A 114 -0.76 15.51 -4.30
CA GLY A 114 -1.74 15.62 -5.38
C GLY A 114 -2.64 16.86 -5.23
N PRO A 115 -3.69 16.99 -6.07
CA PRO A 115 -4.58 18.15 -6.07
C PRO A 115 -5.35 18.35 -4.75
N ARG A 116 -5.47 17.28 -3.95
CA ARG A 116 -6.03 17.32 -2.60
C ARG A 116 -5.41 16.18 -1.79
N THR A 117 -4.79 16.52 -0.67
CA THR A 117 -4.31 15.57 0.33
C THR A 117 -5.19 15.56 1.57
N ILE A 118 -5.34 14.38 2.17
CA ILE A 118 -6.12 14.17 3.40
C ILE A 118 -5.33 13.20 4.28
N LEU A 119 -4.97 13.65 5.48
CA LEU A 119 -4.49 12.77 6.54
C LEU A 119 -5.67 12.43 7.46
N GLN A 120 -6.03 11.15 7.54
CA GLN A 120 -7.10 10.66 8.41
C GLN A 120 -6.55 10.38 9.80
N GLU A 121 -7.18 10.92 10.85
CA GLU A 121 -6.75 10.71 12.24
C GLU A 121 -6.76 9.22 12.63
N ASP A 122 -7.77 8.47 12.18
CA ASP A 122 -7.87 7.02 12.42
C ASP A 122 -6.68 6.24 11.82
N LEU A 123 -6.09 6.72 10.72
CA LEU A 123 -4.87 6.11 10.15
C LEU A 123 -3.68 6.31 11.10
N VAL A 124 -3.51 7.52 11.61
CA VAL A 124 -2.42 7.86 12.55
C VAL A 124 -2.55 7.04 13.83
N ARG A 125 -3.74 7.06 14.43
CA ARG A 125 -4.06 6.29 15.65
C ARG A 125 -3.78 4.79 15.47
N ALA A 126 -4.21 4.21 14.34
CA ALA A 126 -3.95 2.81 14.05
C ALA A 126 -2.44 2.51 13.97
N LEU A 127 -1.65 3.33 13.27
CA LEU A 127 -0.18 3.17 13.18
C LEU A 127 0.50 3.24 14.55
N GLU A 128 0.01 4.11 15.43
CA GLU A 128 0.49 4.24 16.82
C GLU A 128 0.13 3.04 17.70
N GLY A 129 -0.79 2.19 17.25
CA GLY A 129 -1.23 0.99 17.97
C GLY A 129 -2.53 1.19 18.76
N ASP A 130 -3.22 2.32 18.59
CA ASP A 130 -4.53 2.53 19.19
C ASP A 130 -5.60 1.72 18.45
N THR A 131 -6.25 0.81 19.18
CA THR A 131 -7.30 -0.08 18.67
C THR A 131 -8.71 0.33 19.09
N PHE A 132 -8.84 1.45 19.82
CA PHE A 132 -10.14 1.95 20.27
C PHE A 132 -11.01 2.35 19.06
N GLU A 133 -12.11 1.62 18.87
CA GLU A 133 -13.03 1.76 17.73
C GLU A 133 -12.35 1.62 16.35
N LEU A 134 -11.31 0.78 16.27
CA LEU A 134 -10.58 0.54 15.02
C LEU A 134 -11.49 0.04 13.90
N LYS A 135 -11.65 0.85 12.85
CA LYS A 135 -12.41 0.47 11.66
C LYS A 135 -11.61 -0.53 10.82
N PRO A 136 -12.26 -1.52 10.16
CA PRO A 136 -11.58 -2.52 9.34
C PRO A 136 -10.62 -1.95 8.29
N LYS A 137 -10.95 -0.78 7.73
CA LYS A 137 -10.11 -0.06 6.76
C LYS A 137 -8.70 0.25 7.29
N PHE A 138 -8.56 0.53 8.58
CA PHE A 138 -7.28 0.90 9.20
C PHE A 138 -6.57 -0.26 9.90
N ALA A 139 -7.19 -1.45 9.94
CA ALA A 139 -6.54 -2.63 10.49
C ALA A 139 -5.19 -2.96 9.83
N PRO A 140 -5.00 -2.81 8.50
CA PRO A 140 -3.67 -2.92 7.90
C PRO A 140 -2.65 -1.95 8.51
N ALA A 141 -3.04 -0.69 8.73
CA ALA A 141 -2.14 0.31 9.30
C ALA A 141 -1.71 -0.06 10.74
N TYR A 142 -2.63 -0.60 11.55
CA TYR A 142 -2.29 -1.18 12.85
C TYR A 142 -1.24 -2.30 12.73
N VAL A 143 -1.40 -3.20 11.75
CA VAL A 143 -0.42 -4.26 11.49
C VAL A 143 0.93 -3.69 11.09
N ALA A 144 1.00 -2.67 10.24
CA ALA A 144 2.26 -2.01 9.88
C ALA A 144 2.96 -1.39 11.11
N GLY A 145 2.19 -0.71 11.97
CA GLY A 145 2.68 -0.18 13.24
C GLY A 145 3.24 -1.27 14.15
N LEU A 146 2.53 -2.40 14.28
CA LEU A 146 2.96 -3.55 15.07
C LEU A 146 4.27 -4.14 14.53
N LEU A 147 4.35 -4.44 13.23
CA LEU A 147 5.55 -5.01 12.59
C LEU A 147 6.77 -4.10 12.76
N THR A 148 6.57 -2.80 12.64
CA THR A 148 7.66 -1.83 12.80
C THR A 148 8.15 -1.80 14.25
N ARG A 149 7.25 -1.81 15.24
CA ARG A 149 7.63 -1.86 16.66
C ARG A 149 8.33 -3.18 17.03
N GLU A 150 7.86 -4.32 16.50
CA GLU A 150 8.53 -5.62 16.68
C GLU A 150 9.95 -5.63 16.12
N ALA A 151 10.19 -4.90 15.02
CA ALA A 151 11.51 -4.66 14.45
C ALA A 151 12.30 -3.52 15.15
N GLY A 152 11.89 -3.10 16.36
CA GLY A 152 12.55 -2.04 17.14
C GLY A 152 12.45 -0.63 16.54
N GLY A 153 11.58 -0.45 15.56
CA GLY A 153 11.41 0.77 14.79
C GLY A 153 10.27 1.69 15.25
N SER A 154 10.03 2.74 14.48
CA SER A 154 8.88 3.63 14.66
C SER A 154 8.36 4.17 13.32
N ILE A 155 7.07 4.52 13.30
CA ILE A 155 6.41 5.22 12.18
C ILE A 155 5.96 6.58 12.68
N SER A 156 6.19 7.62 11.89
CA SER A 156 5.61 8.96 12.10
C SER A 156 4.90 9.41 10.84
N VAL A 157 3.76 10.09 10.99
CA VAL A 157 2.96 10.58 9.85
C VAL A 157 2.63 12.04 10.08
N VAL A 158 2.87 12.86 9.07
CA VAL A 158 2.57 14.29 9.10
C VAL A 158 1.91 14.72 7.80
N LEU A 159 1.04 15.73 7.88
CA LEU A 159 0.60 16.51 6.72
C LEU A 159 1.44 17.79 6.71
N ASP A 160 2.31 17.93 5.73
CA ASP A 160 3.21 19.09 5.59
C ASP A 160 3.21 19.57 4.14
N ASN A 161 3.08 20.88 3.92
CA ASN A 161 3.07 21.51 2.59
C ASN A 161 2.17 20.77 1.56
N ASP A 162 0.93 20.46 1.96
CA ASP A 162 -0.03 19.68 1.17
C ASP A 162 0.42 18.26 0.77
N LYS A 163 1.37 17.67 1.52
CA LYS A 163 1.83 16.30 1.34
C LYS A 163 1.64 15.48 2.60
N VAL A 164 1.15 14.26 2.45
CA VAL A 164 1.17 13.30 3.55
C VAL A 164 2.50 12.56 3.51
N ILE A 165 3.29 12.69 4.57
CA ILE A 165 4.63 12.10 4.67
C ILE A 165 4.61 11.08 5.80
N MET A 166 4.80 9.81 5.46
CA MET A 166 4.97 8.71 6.41
C MET A 166 6.45 8.34 6.47
N ARG A 167 7.10 8.56 7.61
CA ARG A 167 8.51 8.20 7.83
C ARG A 167 8.58 6.95 8.68
N VAL A 168 9.39 5.99 8.27
CA VAL A 168 9.61 4.72 8.94
C VAL A 168 11.08 4.53 9.22
N ASN A 169 11.38 4.18 10.47
CA ASN A 169 12.71 3.80 10.91
C ASN A 169 12.63 2.37 11.41
N PHE A 170 13.58 1.54 11.03
CA PHE A 170 13.76 0.20 11.61
C PHE A 170 15.01 0.22 12.50
N ALA A 171 15.05 -0.57 13.57
CA ALA A 171 16.30 -0.78 14.29
C ALA A 171 17.28 -1.52 13.37
N ASN A 172 18.56 -1.18 13.47
CA ASN A 172 19.65 -1.87 12.78
C ASN A 172 19.95 -3.22 13.43
#